data_AF-A0A6N7EML6-F1
#
_entry.id   AF-A0A6N7EML6-F1
#
_cell.length_a   1.000
_cell.length_b   1.000
_cell.length_c   1.000
_cell.angle_alpha   90.00
_cell.angle_beta   90.00
_cell.angle_gamma   90.00
#
_symmetry.space_group_name_H-M   'P 1'
#
loop_
_entity.id
_entity.type
_entity.pdbx_description
1 polymer ?
#
loop_
_entity_poly.entity_id
_entity_poly.type
_entity_poly.pdbx_seq_one_letter_code
_entity_poly.pdbx_strand_id
1 'polypeptide(L)'
;MHIAEGVRHPGHHAGWRGGIYRSSGELLGGTVALYSDAPQGPPWRLGGRDGRPVYELEVPLTDLDSLISVSVEATWQGRGYGIIAVAPDGVAAGYVDIPDGHVGEYAETAARQGATLRWVDRGEVHLDVSLQFVENLRESSVSDVKRAIEERVRDEPRRRAEQARRETVTQELETRARAAHERRRQELVGAVAELLRAHLPTGWQRVRTTATIVGYDRRVRVDVAYEGREEPVPPPEGLVALLRDLKHLDHNRVEGTWLSAELEILPTGESSARTVRDSEPSVMPPISEDDFDAELFTYGRRADHIPDWWSRKLPR
;
A
#
# COMPACT_ATOMS: atom_id res chain seq x y z
N MET A 1 25.80 37.84 18.51
CA MET A 1 25.83 36.38 18.75
C MET A 1 27.18 35.89 18.24
N HIS A 2 28.16 35.82 19.14
CA HIS A 2 29.46 35.22 18.84
C HIS A 2 29.26 33.71 18.74
N ILE A 3 29.22 33.16 17.53
CA ILE A 3 29.44 31.72 17.34
C ILE A 3 30.96 31.56 17.36
N ALA A 4 31.52 31.55 18.58
CA ALA A 4 32.95 31.51 18.86
C ALA A 4 33.46 30.07 19.04
N GLU A 5 34.76 29.90 18.80
CA GLU A 5 35.55 28.66 18.82
C GLU A 5 35.09 27.59 19.82
N GLY A 6 34.97 26.36 19.30
CA GLY A 6 34.48 25.19 20.02
C GLY A 6 33.14 24.72 19.48
N VAL A 7 33.12 24.20 18.26
CA VAL A 7 31.94 23.60 17.62
C VAL A 7 31.44 22.45 18.51
N ARG A 8 30.46 22.73 19.36
CA ARG A 8 29.74 21.72 20.13
C ARG A 8 28.67 21.13 19.22
N HIS A 9 28.72 19.80 19.10
CA HIS A 9 27.81 18.84 18.48
C HIS A 9 26.69 19.34 17.55
N PRO A 10 26.51 18.74 16.34
CA PRO A 10 25.28 18.89 15.61
C PRO A 10 24.15 18.35 16.49
N GLY A 11 23.05 19.03 16.43
CA GLY A 11 21.97 18.81 17.35
C GLY A 11 20.89 19.81 17.10
N HIS A 12 19.71 19.47 17.57
CA HIS A 12 18.64 20.43 17.66
C HIS A 12 18.87 21.23 18.95
N HIS A 13 18.81 22.54 18.85
CA HIS A 13 18.88 23.48 19.94
C HIS A 13 17.63 24.32 19.95
N ALA A 14 17.05 24.55 21.12
CA ALA A 14 15.86 25.36 21.26
C ALA A 14 16.11 26.52 22.22
N GLY A 15 15.57 27.68 21.87
CA GLY A 15 15.45 28.82 22.76
C GLY A 15 14.12 28.74 23.51
N TRP A 16 14.15 28.81 24.84
CA TRP A 16 12.95 28.87 25.68
C TRP A 16 13.18 29.78 26.88
N ARG A 17 12.30 30.78 27.08
CA ARG A 17 12.41 31.75 28.19
C ARG A 17 13.80 32.41 28.27
N GLY A 18 14.41 32.68 27.13
CA GLY A 18 15.75 33.29 27.04
C GLY A 18 16.93 32.36 27.34
N GLY A 19 16.69 31.07 27.61
CA GLY A 19 17.73 30.04 27.74
C GLY A 19 17.90 29.21 26.46
N ILE A 20 19.11 28.70 26.22
CA ILE A 20 19.40 27.76 25.12
C ILE A 20 19.46 26.34 25.69
N TYR A 21 18.68 25.44 25.10
CA TYR A 21 18.57 24.04 25.51
C TYR A 21 18.93 23.12 24.35
N ARG A 22 19.40 21.92 24.65
CA ARG A 22 19.47 20.85 23.64
C ARG A 22 18.07 20.29 23.46
N SER A 23 17.68 19.96 22.25
CA SER A 23 16.43 19.25 21.98
C SER A 23 16.70 17.95 21.23
N SER A 24 15.85 16.94 21.45
CA SER A 24 15.86 15.70 20.66
C SER A 24 14.45 15.17 20.48
N GLY A 25 14.24 14.43 19.39
CA GLY A 25 13.01 13.69 19.14
C GLY A 25 12.45 13.91 17.74
N GLU A 26 11.71 12.91 17.27
CA GLU A 26 10.74 13.10 16.20
C GLU A 26 9.63 14.02 16.73
N LEU A 27 9.20 14.99 15.91
CA LEU A 27 8.09 15.88 16.23
C LEU A 27 6.77 15.12 16.12
N LEU A 28 6.53 14.24 17.09
CA LEU A 28 5.42 13.28 17.06
C LEU A 28 4.04 13.94 17.26
N GLY A 29 3.99 15.22 17.64
CA GLY A 29 2.72 15.91 17.88
C GLY A 29 2.81 17.42 18.12
N GLY A 30 3.88 18.08 17.70
CA GLY A 30 4.07 19.53 17.94
C GLY A 30 4.63 19.90 19.31
N THR A 31 5.21 18.94 20.04
CA THR A 31 6.01 19.18 21.25
C THR A 31 7.48 18.87 20.97
N VAL A 32 8.37 19.49 21.75
CA VAL A 32 9.82 19.31 21.69
C VAL A 32 10.33 19.00 23.08
N ALA A 33 11.09 17.92 23.23
CA ALA A 33 11.80 17.63 24.48
C ALA A 33 13.06 18.49 24.56
N LEU A 34 13.18 19.26 25.64
CA LEU A 34 14.32 20.11 25.98
C LEU A 34 15.17 19.44 27.06
N TYR A 35 16.48 19.60 26.99
CA TYR A 35 17.46 19.06 27.94
C TYR A 35 18.33 20.17 28.52
N SER A 36 18.55 20.11 29.84
CA SER A 36 19.45 21.00 30.59
C SER A 36 20.18 20.25 31.70
N ASP A 37 21.42 20.64 31.99
CA ASP A 37 22.16 20.16 33.17
C ASP A 37 21.87 21.02 34.41
N ALA A 38 21.30 22.23 34.23
CA ALA A 38 21.01 23.19 35.28
C ALA A 38 19.74 24.01 34.93
N PRO A 39 18.54 23.43 35.09
CA PRO A 39 17.30 24.11 34.73
C PRO A 39 17.01 25.32 35.63
N GLN A 40 16.42 26.37 35.06
CA GLN A 40 15.89 27.50 35.83
C GLN A 40 14.42 27.26 36.16
N GLY A 41 14.12 26.95 37.43
CA GLY A 41 12.77 26.76 37.96
C GLY A 41 12.07 25.47 37.51
N PRO A 42 10.91 25.10 38.10
CA PRO A 42 10.04 24.03 37.60
C PRO A 42 9.50 24.39 36.20
N PRO A 43 9.14 23.40 35.32
CA PRO A 43 8.67 22.04 35.64
C PRO A 43 9.52 20.89 35.06
N TRP A 44 10.84 20.94 35.24
CA TRP A 44 11.77 19.94 34.69
C TRP A 44 11.70 18.59 35.40
N ARG A 45 11.84 17.50 34.65
CA ARG A 45 11.91 16.13 35.15
C ARG A 45 13.36 15.67 35.16
N LEU A 46 13.81 15.04 36.25
CA LEU A 46 15.16 14.47 36.30
C LEU A 46 15.18 13.13 35.58
N GLY A 47 16.05 13.01 34.57
CA GLY A 47 16.41 11.77 33.90
C GLY A 47 17.89 11.43 34.09
N GLY A 48 18.29 10.25 33.62
CA GLY A 48 19.67 9.79 33.62
C GLY A 48 20.10 9.38 32.21
N ARG A 49 21.15 10.02 31.69
CA ARG A 49 21.81 9.64 30.43
C ARG A 49 23.31 9.56 30.69
N ASP A 50 23.92 8.42 30.34
CA ASP A 50 25.36 8.19 30.46
C ASP A 50 25.94 8.47 31.86
N GLY A 51 25.17 8.14 32.91
CA GLY A 51 25.57 8.33 34.30
C GLY A 51 25.59 9.79 34.78
N ARG A 52 25.09 10.74 33.98
CA ARG A 52 24.94 12.15 34.35
C ARG A 52 23.46 12.51 34.55
N PRO A 53 23.14 13.35 35.56
CA PRO A 53 21.80 13.88 35.71
C PRO A 53 21.50 14.81 34.53
N VAL A 54 20.44 14.50 33.78
CA VAL A 54 19.95 15.36 32.70
C VAL A 54 18.51 15.69 33.01
N TYR A 55 18.16 16.97 32.96
CA TYR A 55 16.79 17.40 33.17
C TYR A 55 16.07 17.50 31.83
N GLU A 56 14.87 16.95 31.73
CA GLU A 56 14.03 16.94 30.54
C GLU A 56 12.74 17.74 30.76
N LEU A 57 12.32 18.47 29.73
CA LEU A 57 11.06 19.21 29.71
C LEU A 57 10.41 19.11 28.32
N GLU A 58 9.18 18.63 28.24
CA GLU A 58 8.39 18.73 27.01
C GLU A 58 7.76 20.12 26.91
N VAL A 59 8.03 20.81 25.81
CA VAL A 59 7.51 22.15 25.53
C VAL A 59 6.73 22.14 24.21
N PRO A 60 5.51 22.73 24.16
CA PRO A 60 4.83 22.96 22.90
C PRO A 60 5.71 23.76 21.94
N LEU A 61 5.75 23.39 20.66
CA LEU A 61 6.54 24.08 19.64
C LEU A 61 6.20 25.57 19.55
N THR A 62 4.95 25.93 19.84
CA THR A 62 4.46 27.33 19.88
C THR A 62 5.10 28.16 20.98
N ASP A 63 5.57 27.52 22.05
CA ASP A 63 6.11 28.18 23.24
C ASP A 63 7.64 28.35 23.18
N LEU A 64 8.28 27.83 22.14
CA LEU A 64 9.71 28.02 21.89
C LEU A 64 9.97 29.38 21.24
N ASP A 65 10.95 30.10 21.77
CA ASP A 65 11.45 31.36 21.20
C ASP A 65 12.10 31.11 19.82
N SER A 66 12.84 30.00 19.72
CA SER A 66 13.49 29.55 18.48
C SER A 66 13.75 28.05 18.51
N LEU A 67 13.79 27.39 17.34
CA LEU A 67 14.27 26.02 17.20
C LEU A 67 15.27 25.98 16.05
N ILE A 68 16.49 25.60 16.37
CA ILE A 68 17.64 25.56 15.48
C ILE A 68 18.01 24.09 15.32
N SER A 69 18.11 23.61 14.09
CA SER A 69 18.88 22.39 13.83
C SER A 69 20.21 22.84 13.30
N VAL A 70 21.29 22.55 14.03
CA VAL A 70 22.63 22.69 13.48
C VAL A 70 22.98 21.29 12.98
N SER A 71 22.73 21.05 11.69
CA SER A 71 23.36 19.94 10.98
C SER A 71 24.50 20.51 10.16
N VAL A 72 25.66 19.91 10.30
CA VAL A 72 26.75 20.11 9.35
C VAL A 72 26.61 18.98 8.35
N GLU A 73 25.95 19.28 7.24
CA GLU A 73 25.85 18.34 6.13
C GLU A 73 27.17 18.39 5.38
N ALA A 74 27.78 17.22 5.28
CA ALA A 74 29.03 17.02 4.59
C ALA A 74 28.94 15.75 3.75
N THR A 75 29.88 15.58 2.83
CA THR A 75 30.06 14.32 2.13
C THR A 75 31.44 13.74 2.39
N TRP A 76 31.51 12.43 2.60
CA TRP A 76 32.75 11.66 2.62
C TRP A 76 32.65 10.55 1.58
N GLN A 77 33.55 10.55 0.59
CA GLN A 77 33.52 9.61 -0.54
C GLN A 77 32.17 9.61 -1.29
N GLY A 78 31.57 10.80 -1.49
CA GLY A 78 30.28 10.95 -2.16
C GLY A 78 29.06 10.50 -1.35
N ARG A 79 29.23 10.10 -0.09
CA ARG A 79 28.14 9.70 0.81
C ARG A 79 27.83 10.79 1.82
N GLY A 80 26.57 10.86 2.26
CA GLY A 80 26.16 11.74 3.33
C GLY A 80 26.96 11.44 4.61
N TYR A 81 27.61 12.48 5.13
CA TYR A 81 28.40 12.45 6.35
C TYR A 81 27.88 13.54 7.29
N GLY A 82 27.27 13.12 8.41
CA GLY A 82 26.79 14.03 9.44
C GLY A 82 27.86 14.23 10.51
N ILE A 83 28.48 15.41 10.55
CA ILE A 83 29.56 15.69 11.50
C ILE A 83 29.01 15.92 12.90
N ILE A 84 29.22 14.96 13.82
CA ILE A 84 28.86 14.92 15.25
C ILE A 84 29.77 15.78 16.15
N ALA A 85 31.05 15.92 15.83
CA ALA A 85 31.96 16.77 16.59
C ALA A 85 33.17 17.10 15.73
N VAL A 86 33.87 18.19 16.06
CA VAL A 86 35.20 18.45 15.52
C VAL A 86 36.14 18.68 16.70
N ALA A 87 37.15 17.83 16.82
CA ALA A 87 38.19 17.95 17.84
C ALA A 87 39.14 19.12 17.53
N PRO A 88 39.85 19.68 18.54
CA PRO A 88 40.75 20.82 18.33
C PRO A 88 41.89 20.58 17.32
N ASP A 89 42.22 19.31 17.07
CA ASP A 89 43.20 18.87 16.08
C ASP A 89 42.62 18.74 14.66
N GLY A 90 41.35 19.09 14.45
CA GLY A 90 40.69 19.08 13.15
C GLY A 90 40.13 17.73 12.73
N VAL A 91 40.04 16.75 13.64
CA VAL A 91 39.34 15.48 13.39
C VAL A 91 37.83 15.68 13.59
N ALA A 92 37.07 15.44 12.52
CA ALA A 92 35.61 15.37 12.57
C ALA A 92 35.17 13.95 12.96
N ALA A 93 34.37 13.84 14.01
CA ALA A 93 33.63 12.63 14.36
C ALA A 93 32.22 12.76 13.81
N GLY A 94 31.66 11.72 13.21
CA GLY A 94 30.34 11.81 12.56
C GLY A 94 29.72 10.47 12.23
N TYR A 95 28.46 10.48 11.77
CA TYR A 95 27.82 9.30 11.20
C TYR A 95 27.92 9.33 9.67
N VAL A 96 28.14 8.17 9.07
CA VAL A 96 28.14 8.00 7.61
C VAL A 96 27.13 6.92 7.23
N ASP A 97 26.31 7.20 6.22
CA ASP A 97 25.36 6.22 5.69
C ASP A 97 26.09 5.21 4.79
N ILE A 98 26.38 4.04 5.35
CA ILE A 98 27.04 2.93 4.65
C ILE A 98 26.06 1.77 4.53
N PRO A 99 25.76 1.31 3.29
CA PRO A 99 24.94 0.15 3.04
C PRO A 99 25.48 -1.10 3.73
N ASP A 100 24.56 -1.92 4.22
CA ASP A 100 24.87 -3.22 4.81
C ASP A 100 25.79 -4.05 3.89
N GLY A 101 26.82 -4.66 4.47
CA GLY A 101 27.80 -5.49 3.75
C GLY A 101 28.98 -4.74 3.13
N HIS A 102 28.99 -3.41 3.10
CA HIS A 102 30.10 -2.63 2.52
C HIS A 102 31.08 -2.04 3.55
N VAL A 103 30.85 -2.27 4.84
CA VAL A 103 31.63 -1.61 5.91
C VAL A 103 33.14 -1.95 5.85
N GLY A 104 33.52 -3.16 5.45
CA GLY A 104 34.93 -3.55 5.34
C GLY A 104 35.71 -2.70 4.32
N GLU A 105 35.10 -2.45 3.16
CA GLU A 105 35.69 -1.63 2.08
C GLU A 105 35.89 -0.17 2.52
N TYR A 106 34.92 0.37 3.27
CA TYR A 106 35.00 1.73 3.82
C TYR A 106 35.95 1.81 5.01
N ALA A 107 36.11 0.76 5.81
CA ALA A 107 37.07 0.72 6.91
C ALA A 107 38.52 0.80 6.41
N GLU A 108 38.86 0.10 5.32
CA GLU A 108 40.18 0.20 4.69
C GLU A 108 40.45 1.60 4.11
N THR A 109 39.42 2.20 3.52
CA THR A 109 39.50 3.56 2.97
C THR A 109 39.65 4.60 4.09
N ALA A 110 38.92 4.45 5.19
CA ALA A 110 39.08 5.26 6.39
C ALA A 110 40.49 5.11 6.97
N ALA A 111 40.99 3.88 7.15
CA ALA A 111 42.33 3.63 7.69
C ALA A 111 43.45 4.28 6.86
N ARG A 112 43.34 4.26 5.53
CA ARG A 112 44.28 4.95 4.61
C ARG A 112 44.28 6.46 4.79
N GLN A 113 43.16 7.04 5.22
CA GLN A 113 43.00 8.47 5.49
C GLN A 113 43.33 8.82 6.96
N GLY A 114 43.88 7.87 7.72
CA GLY A 114 44.13 8.04 9.15
C GLY A 114 42.85 8.15 9.98
N ALA A 115 41.71 7.71 9.42
CA ALA A 115 40.41 7.75 10.03
C ALA A 115 40.05 6.43 10.71
N THR A 116 39.20 6.51 11.74
CA THR A 116 38.69 5.31 12.44
C THR A 116 37.21 5.15 12.19
N LEU A 117 36.79 3.98 11.73
CA LEU A 117 35.40 3.62 11.53
C LEU A 117 34.97 2.63 12.62
N ARG A 118 33.86 2.93 13.32
CA ARG A 118 33.36 2.12 14.45
C ARG A 118 31.86 1.87 14.29
N TRP A 119 31.45 0.65 14.56
CA TRP A 119 30.05 0.34 14.79
C TRP A 119 29.64 0.83 16.19
N VAL A 120 28.48 1.47 16.26
CA VAL A 120 27.79 1.77 17.53
C VAL A 120 26.45 1.06 17.56
N ASP A 121 25.94 0.84 18.77
CA ASP A 121 24.63 0.23 18.98
C ASP A 121 23.54 1.00 18.20
N ARG A 122 22.64 0.26 17.54
CA ARG A 122 21.54 0.71 16.64
C ARG A 122 21.82 0.78 15.14
N GLY A 123 22.95 0.27 14.66
CA GLY A 123 23.21 0.15 13.22
C GLY A 123 23.82 1.40 12.59
N GLU A 124 24.28 2.33 13.41
CA GLU A 124 24.97 3.54 12.97
C GLU A 124 26.48 3.28 12.87
N VAL A 125 27.12 3.87 11.85
CA VAL A 125 28.56 3.79 11.64
C VAL A 125 29.19 5.14 11.94
N HIS A 126 30.03 5.17 12.98
CA HIS A 126 30.79 6.34 13.34
C HIS A 126 32.11 6.38 12.56
N LEU A 127 32.42 7.54 11.99
CA LEU A 127 33.67 7.82 11.29
C LEU A 127 34.33 9.04 11.92
N ASP A 128 35.55 8.83 12.42
CA ASP A 128 36.46 9.87 12.90
C ASP A 128 37.48 10.15 11.80
N VAL A 129 37.33 11.23 11.04
CA VAL A 129 38.15 11.57 9.88
C VAL A 129 38.59 13.03 9.90
N SER A 130 39.80 13.34 9.45
CA SER A 130 40.27 14.73 9.33
C SER A 130 39.36 15.54 8.40
N LEU A 131 39.02 16.78 8.80
CA LEU A 131 38.18 17.70 8.02
C LEU A 131 38.63 17.92 6.57
N GLN A 132 39.93 17.73 6.28
CA GLN A 132 40.45 17.85 4.90
C GLN A 132 39.88 16.81 3.92
N PHE A 133 39.34 15.69 4.43
CA PHE A 133 38.71 14.63 3.63
C PHE A 133 37.18 14.74 3.62
N VAL A 134 36.65 15.82 4.19
CA VAL A 134 35.22 16.11 4.26
C VAL A 134 34.87 17.19 3.25
N GLU A 135 33.89 16.90 2.40
CA GLU A 135 33.49 17.76 1.29
C GLU A 135 32.11 18.39 1.54
N ASN A 136 31.76 19.43 0.78
CA ASN A 136 30.42 20.03 0.73
C ASN A 136 29.85 20.49 2.08
N LEU A 137 30.70 21.01 2.98
CA LEU A 137 30.30 21.53 4.28
C LEU A 137 29.21 22.61 4.12
N ARG A 138 27.98 22.31 4.56
CA ARG A 138 26.87 23.26 4.60
C ARG A 138 26.31 23.38 6.01
N GLU A 139 26.16 24.63 6.45
CA GLU A 139 25.43 24.96 7.67
C GLU A 139 23.98 25.28 7.31
N SER A 140 23.03 24.50 7.82
CA SER A 140 21.60 24.76 7.67
C SER A 140 21.14 25.68 8.81
N SER A 141 20.79 26.95 8.53
CA SER A 141 20.49 27.94 9.58
C SER A 141 19.00 28.03 10.02
N VAL A 142 18.78 27.85 11.33
CA VAL A 142 18.03 28.70 12.30
C VAL A 142 16.53 29.04 12.13
N SER A 143 15.87 29.01 10.96
CA SER A 143 14.43 29.42 10.88
C SER A 143 13.46 28.52 10.12
N ASP A 144 13.96 27.60 9.31
CA ASP A 144 13.13 26.94 8.29
C ASP A 144 12.40 25.70 8.82
N VAL A 145 12.93 25.07 9.86
CA VAL A 145 12.32 23.88 10.48
C VAL A 145 11.04 24.24 11.23
N LYS A 146 11.07 25.22 12.15
CA LYS A 146 9.87 25.68 12.87
C LYS A 146 8.79 26.15 11.90
N ARG A 147 9.18 26.92 10.87
CA ARG A 147 8.27 27.42 9.83
C ARG A 147 7.64 26.29 9.00
N ALA A 148 8.44 25.34 8.53
CA ALA A 148 7.93 24.20 7.76
C ALA A 148 6.97 23.32 8.58
N ILE A 149 7.21 23.18 9.89
CA ILE A 149 6.31 22.44 10.79
C ILE A 149 5.01 23.23 11.02
N GLU A 150 5.09 24.53 11.29
CA GLU A 150 3.91 25.38 11.45
C GLU A 150 3.04 25.40 10.18
N GLU A 151 3.65 25.42 9.00
CA GLU A 151 2.96 25.28 7.71
C GLU A 151 2.31 23.91 7.57
N ARG A 152 3.01 22.82 7.90
CA ARG A 152 2.47 21.47 7.87
C ARG A 152 1.27 21.29 8.81
N VAL A 153 1.36 21.79 10.04
CA VAL A 153 0.28 21.72 11.03
C VAL A 153 -0.91 22.57 10.59
N ARG A 154 -0.66 23.74 10.02
CA ARG A 154 -1.71 24.62 9.48
C ARG A 154 -2.46 24.01 8.29
N ASP A 155 -1.75 23.29 7.42
CA ASP A 155 -2.31 22.68 6.22
C ASP A 155 -2.94 21.30 6.47
N GLU A 156 -2.68 20.67 7.62
CA GLU A 156 -3.17 19.34 7.96
C GLU A 156 -4.71 19.19 7.83
N PRO A 157 -5.55 20.13 8.32
CA PRO A 157 -7.01 20.05 8.13
C PRO A 157 -7.41 20.11 6.65
N ARG A 158 -6.70 20.93 5.85
CA ARG A 158 -6.93 21.04 4.40
C ARG A 158 -6.57 19.72 3.70
N ARG A 159 -5.43 19.11 4.04
CA ARG A 159 -4.99 17.82 3.49
C ARG A 159 -5.96 16.70 3.85
N ARG A 160 -6.42 16.64 5.11
CA ARG A 160 -7.46 15.69 5.54
C ARG A 160 -8.78 15.89 4.81
N ALA A 161 -9.22 17.14 4.65
CA ALA A 161 -10.43 17.44 3.89
C ALA A 161 -10.29 17.06 2.40
N GLU A 162 -9.13 17.26 1.81
CA GLU A 162 -8.86 16.86 0.43
C GLU A 162 -8.80 15.33 0.27
N GLN A 163 -8.14 14.63 1.19
CA GLN A 163 -8.11 13.18 1.21
C GLN A 163 -9.52 12.60 1.38
N ALA A 164 -10.30 13.09 2.34
CA ALA A 164 -11.69 12.66 2.54
C ALA A 164 -12.54 12.89 1.29
N ARG A 165 -12.38 14.05 0.61
CA ARG A 165 -13.07 14.30 -0.66
C ARG A 165 -12.67 13.31 -1.75
N ARG A 166 -11.37 12.98 -1.87
CA ARG A 166 -10.88 11.99 -2.85
C ARG A 166 -11.44 10.60 -2.56
N GLU A 167 -11.48 10.19 -1.30
CA GLU A 167 -12.06 8.92 -0.86
C GLU A 167 -13.57 8.87 -1.15
N THR A 168 -14.33 9.92 -0.82
CA THR A 168 -15.77 10.01 -1.14
C THR A 168 -16.01 9.91 -2.64
N VAL A 169 -15.26 10.66 -3.46
CA VAL A 169 -15.40 10.59 -4.93
C VAL A 169 -15.09 9.18 -5.43
N THR A 170 -14.06 8.52 -4.87
CA THR A 170 -13.70 7.15 -5.26
C THR A 170 -14.82 6.16 -4.91
N GLN A 171 -15.37 6.23 -3.69
CA GLN A 171 -16.48 5.38 -3.26
C GLN A 171 -17.76 5.60 -4.10
N GLU A 172 -18.07 6.84 -4.45
CA GLU A 172 -19.20 7.16 -5.33
C GLU A 172 -19.01 6.58 -6.73
N LEU A 173 -17.81 6.69 -7.31
CA LEU A 173 -17.48 6.11 -8.61
C LEU A 173 -17.58 4.58 -8.59
N GLU A 174 -17.05 3.92 -7.56
CA GLU A 174 -17.16 2.47 -7.39
C GLU A 174 -18.62 2.01 -7.24
N THR A 175 -19.42 2.74 -6.46
CA THR A 175 -20.85 2.45 -6.28
C THR A 175 -21.60 2.58 -7.59
N ARG A 176 -21.34 3.65 -8.36
CA ARG A 176 -21.94 3.84 -9.70
C ARG A 176 -21.51 2.75 -10.67
N ALA A 177 -20.24 2.35 -10.67
CA ALA A 177 -19.73 1.28 -11.52
C ALA A 177 -20.39 -0.06 -11.20
N ARG A 178 -20.52 -0.42 -9.91
CA ARG A 178 -21.23 -1.63 -9.46
C ARG A 178 -22.71 -1.61 -9.87
N ALA A 179 -23.39 -0.49 -9.67
CA ALA A 179 -24.79 -0.35 -10.08
C ALA A 179 -24.96 -0.45 -11.60
N ALA A 180 -24.03 0.09 -12.39
CA ALA A 180 -24.04 -0.04 -13.84
C ALA A 180 -23.78 -1.48 -14.31
N HIS A 181 -22.82 -2.17 -13.68
CA HIS A 181 -22.52 -3.57 -13.93
C HIS A 181 -23.74 -4.46 -13.65
N GLU A 182 -24.36 -4.31 -12.49
CA GLU A 182 -25.55 -5.09 -12.10
C GLU A 182 -26.74 -4.84 -13.04
N ARG A 183 -26.99 -3.59 -13.44
CA ARG A 183 -28.01 -3.29 -14.46
C ARG A 183 -27.74 -4.01 -15.77
N ARG A 184 -26.49 -3.96 -16.26
CA ARG A 184 -26.11 -4.62 -17.50
C ARG A 184 -26.24 -6.14 -17.39
N ARG A 185 -25.94 -6.71 -16.22
CA ARG A 185 -26.12 -8.13 -15.92
C ARG A 185 -27.59 -8.52 -15.96
N GLN A 186 -28.46 -7.73 -15.33
CA GLN A 186 -29.91 -7.93 -15.37
C GLN A 186 -30.48 -7.82 -16.78
N GLU A 187 -30.00 -6.88 -17.60
CA GLU A 187 -30.38 -6.77 -19.01
C GLU A 187 -30.03 -8.04 -19.80
N LEU A 188 -28.84 -8.62 -19.60
CA LEU A 188 -28.45 -9.86 -20.28
C LEU A 188 -29.27 -11.06 -19.81
N VAL A 189 -29.52 -11.19 -18.50
CA VAL A 189 -30.40 -12.24 -17.95
C VAL A 189 -31.83 -12.09 -18.48
N GLY A 190 -32.33 -10.86 -18.56
CA GLY A 190 -33.62 -10.54 -19.17
C GLY A 190 -33.67 -10.91 -20.66
N ALA A 191 -32.61 -10.62 -21.42
CA ALA A 191 -32.52 -11.00 -22.83
C ALA A 191 -32.54 -12.53 -23.02
N VAL A 192 -31.86 -13.28 -22.14
CA VAL A 192 -31.94 -14.75 -22.12
C VAL A 192 -33.37 -15.21 -21.82
N ALA A 193 -34.04 -14.59 -20.85
CA ALA A 193 -35.40 -14.92 -20.48
C ALA A 193 -36.42 -14.64 -21.60
N GLU A 194 -36.30 -13.51 -22.28
CA GLU A 194 -37.12 -13.17 -23.46
C GLU A 194 -36.89 -14.16 -24.61
N LEU A 195 -35.62 -14.46 -24.93
CA LEU A 195 -35.28 -15.43 -25.97
C LEU A 195 -35.90 -16.80 -25.69
N LEU A 196 -35.77 -17.29 -24.46
CA LEU A 196 -36.34 -18.57 -24.07
C LEU A 196 -37.87 -18.53 -24.17
N ARG A 197 -38.54 -17.53 -23.59
CA ARG A 197 -40.01 -17.42 -23.63
C ARG A 197 -40.58 -17.38 -25.04
N ALA A 198 -39.90 -16.73 -25.98
CA ALA A 198 -40.33 -16.67 -27.38
C ALA A 198 -40.36 -18.04 -28.07
N HIS A 199 -39.64 -19.04 -27.55
CA HIS A 199 -39.51 -20.38 -28.13
C HIS A 199 -40.26 -21.47 -27.37
N LEU A 200 -40.97 -21.11 -26.29
CA LEU A 200 -41.66 -22.10 -25.45
C LEU A 200 -43.15 -22.21 -25.81
N PRO A 201 -43.71 -23.43 -25.87
CA PRO A 201 -45.14 -23.60 -26.00
C PRO A 201 -45.90 -23.08 -24.78
N THR A 202 -47.16 -22.73 -24.97
CA THR A 202 -48.06 -22.27 -23.91
C THR A 202 -48.19 -23.29 -22.77
N GLY A 203 -48.37 -22.82 -21.53
CA GLY A 203 -48.61 -23.68 -20.36
C GLY A 203 -47.37 -24.12 -19.58
N TRP A 204 -46.18 -23.61 -19.92
CA TRP A 204 -44.97 -23.82 -19.14
C TRP A 204 -45.06 -23.15 -17.76
N GLN A 205 -44.39 -23.74 -16.77
CA GLN A 205 -44.41 -23.30 -15.37
C GLN A 205 -43.07 -22.77 -14.89
N ARG A 206 -41.96 -23.29 -15.43
CA ARG A 206 -40.60 -22.86 -15.11
C ARG A 206 -39.64 -23.34 -16.20
N VAL A 207 -38.59 -22.56 -16.45
CA VAL A 207 -37.46 -22.96 -17.29
C VAL A 207 -36.20 -22.96 -16.43
N ARG A 208 -35.44 -24.05 -16.48
CA ARG A 208 -34.10 -24.12 -15.91
C ARG A 208 -33.10 -24.26 -17.05
N THR A 209 -32.14 -23.35 -17.13
CA THR A 209 -31.01 -23.45 -18.05
C THR A 209 -29.76 -23.76 -17.26
N THR A 210 -29.08 -24.86 -17.58
CA THR A 210 -27.76 -25.18 -17.05
C THR A 210 -26.74 -24.97 -18.17
N ALA A 211 -25.75 -24.11 -17.92
CA ALA A 211 -24.66 -23.84 -18.84
C ALA A 211 -23.33 -24.26 -18.20
N THR A 212 -22.51 -24.99 -18.94
CA THR A 212 -21.09 -25.22 -18.65
C THR A 212 -20.31 -24.71 -19.84
N ILE A 213 -19.53 -23.65 -19.63
CA ILE A 213 -18.76 -22.98 -20.67
C ILE A 213 -17.34 -22.85 -20.14
N VAL A 214 -16.43 -23.64 -20.68
CA VAL A 214 -15.02 -23.68 -20.27
C VAL A 214 -14.19 -23.79 -21.53
N GLY A 215 -13.36 -22.78 -21.81
CA GLY A 215 -12.53 -22.76 -23.01
C GLY A 215 -13.37 -22.85 -24.29
N TYR A 216 -13.19 -23.93 -25.05
CA TYR A 216 -13.92 -24.20 -26.27
C TYR A 216 -15.14 -25.12 -26.06
N ASP A 217 -15.21 -25.86 -24.95
CA ASP A 217 -16.35 -26.69 -24.57
C ASP A 217 -17.53 -25.83 -24.06
N ARG A 218 -18.67 -25.98 -24.74
CA ARG A 218 -19.90 -25.20 -24.51
C ARG A 218 -21.08 -26.14 -24.46
N ARG A 219 -21.57 -26.41 -23.25
CA ARG A 219 -22.72 -27.28 -23.01
C ARG A 219 -23.84 -26.47 -22.40
N VAL A 220 -24.99 -26.50 -23.05
CA VAL A 220 -26.18 -25.81 -22.57
C VAL A 220 -27.34 -26.80 -22.61
N ARG A 221 -28.01 -26.94 -21.48
CA ARG A 221 -29.25 -27.72 -21.34
C ARG A 221 -30.36 -26.80 -20.88
N VAL A 222 -31.51 -26.92 -21.52
CA VAL A 222 -32.73 -26.21 -21.15
C VAL A 222 -33.76 -27.27 -20.77
N ASP A 223 -34.18 -27.26 -19.51
CA ASP A 223 -35.24 -28.11 -18.99
C ASP A 223 -36.47 -27.24 -18.72
N VAL A 224 -37.63 -27.64 -19.21
CA VAL A 224 -38.88 -26.89 -19.07
C VAL A 224 -39.89 -27.71 -18.30
N ALA A 225 -40.49 -27.09 -17.28
CA ALA A 225 -41.53 -27.69 -16.48
C ALA A 225 -42.91 -27.46 -17.11
N TYR A 226 -43.63 -28.54 -17.41
CA TYR A 226 -45.03 -28.55 -17.84
C TYR A 226 -45.83 -29.48 -16.91
N GLU A 227 -46.91 -28.99 -16.31
CA GLU A 227 -47.79 -29.80 -15.45
C GLU A 227 -47.03 -30.61 -14.37
N GLY A 228 -45.97 -30.03 -13.81
CA GLY A 228 -45.11 -30.69 -12.81
C GLY A 228 -44.07 -31.69 -13.35
N ARG A 229 -43.96 -31.88 -14.67
CA ARG A 229 -42.91 -32.68 -15.32
C ARG A 229 -41.86 -31.78 -15.95
N GLU A 230 -40.59 -32.08 -15.73
CA GLU A 230 -39.47 -31.42 -16.43
C GLU A 230 -39.09 -32.21 -17.68
N GLU A 231 -39.05 -31.54 -18.82
CA GLU A 231 -38.64 -32.12 -20.09
C GLU A 231 -37.53 -31.29 -20.72
N PRO A 232 -36.46 -31.93 -21.23
CA PRO A 232 -35.39 -31.22 -21.92
C PRO A 232 -35.89 -30.75 -23.29
N VAL A 233 -35.59 -29.49 -23.64
CA VAL A 233 -35.86 -28.91 -24.95
C VAL A 233 -34.57 -28.47 -25.63
N PRO A 234 -34.52 -28.47 -26.98
CA PRO A 234 -33.38 -27.93 -27.70
C PRO A 234 -33.13 -26.45 -27.33
N PRO A 235 -31.88 -26.06 -27.01
CA PRO A 235 -31.53 -24.66 -26.81
C PRO A 235 -31.84 -23.83 -28.07
N PRO A 236 -32.56 -22.69 -27.95
CA PRO A 236 -32.81 -21.84 -29.10
C PRO A 236 -31.52 -21.23 -29.64
N GLU A 237 -31.52 -20.90 -30.93
CA GLU A 237 -30.41 -20.21 -31.56
C GLU A 237 -30.11 -18.88 -30.85
N GLY A 238 -28.83 -18.56 -30.68
CA GLY A 238 -28.38 -17.35 -29.98
C GLY A 238 -28.26 -17.47 -28.46
N LEU A 239 -28.84 -18.50 -27.81
CA LEU A 239 -28.76 -18.64 -26.34
C LEU A 239 -27.31 -18.73 -25.85
N VAL A 240 -26.48 -19.53 -26.53
CA VAL A 240 -25.05 -19.68 -26.19
C VAL A 240 -24.31 -18.35 -26.32
N ALA A 241 -24.68 -17.50 -27.29
CA ALA A 241 -24.06 -16.19 -27.45
C ALA A 241 -24.38 -15.25 -26.28
N LEU A 242 -25.66 -15.18 -25.86
CA LEU A 242 -26.06 -14.40 -24.69
C LEU A 242 -25.39 -14.89 -23.39
N LEU A 243 -25.26 -16.21 -23.22
CA LEU A 243 -24.56 -16.80 -22.07
C LEU A 243 -23.05 -16.46 -22.08
N ARG A 244 -22.44 -16.39 -23.27
CA ARG A 244 -21.05 -15.91 -23.39
C ARG A 244 -20.93 -14.43 -23.07
N ASP A 245 -21.87 -13.59 -23.50
CA ASP A 245 -21.88 -12.18 -23.13
C ASP A 245 -21.99 -12.00 -21.62
N LEU A 246 -22.84 -12.82 -20.96
CA LEU A 246 -22.91 -12.86 -19.50
C LEU A 246 -21.59 -13.31 -18.87
N LYS A 247 -20.92 -14.33 -19.44
CA LYS A 247 -19.60 -14.80 -19.00
C LYS A 247 -18.53 -13.71 -19.12
N HIS A 248 -18.54 -12.97 -20.22
CA HIS A 248 -17.63 -11.85 -20.45
C HIS A 248 -17.91 -10.68 -19.52
N LEU A 249 -19.18 -10.36 -19.25
CA LEU A 249 -19.55 -9.32 -18.29
C LEU A 249 -19.13 -9.68 -16.86
N ASP A 250 -19.31 -10.93 -16.46
CA ASP A 250 -19.00 -11.44 -15.12
C ASP A 250 -17.49 -11.74 -14.92
N HIS A 251 -16.66 -11.43 -15.91
CA HIS A 251 -15.22 -11.57 -15.83
C HIS A 251 -14.60 -10.61 -14.79
N ASN A 252 -13.74 -11.16 -13.94
CA ASN A 252 -12.91 -10.45 -12.99
C ASN A 252 -11.44 -10.76 -13.27
N ARG A 253 -10.55 -9.76 -13.23
CA ARG A 253 -9.11 -9.96 -13.52
C ARG A 253 -8.36 -10.79 -12.48
N VAL A 254 -8.89 -10.90 -11.27
CA VAL A 254 -8.30 -11.64 -10.15
C VAL A 254 -8.86 -13.06 -10.11
N GLU A 255 -10.18 -13.18 -10.08
CA GLU A 255 -10.89 -14.46 -9.90
C GLU A 255 -11.22 -15.17 -11.23
N GLY A 256 -11.00 -14.52 -12.36
CA GLY A 256 -11.45 -14.98 -13.68
C GLY A 256 -12.96 -14.88 -13.85
N THR A 257 -13.54 -15.82 -14.58
CA THR A 257 -15.00 -15.90 -14.80
C THR A 257 -15.57 -17.23 -14.32
N TRP A 258 -16.90 -17.36 -14.34
CA TRP A 258 -17.60 -18.59 -13.95
C TRP A 258 -17.41 -19.72 -14.94
N LEU A 259 -17.42 -20.96 -14.46
CA LEU A 259 -17.28 -22.19 -15.27
C LEU A 259 -18.64 -22.81 -15.61
N SER A 260 -19.61 -22.64 -14.71
CA SER A 260 -20.99 -22.99 -14.95
C SER A 260 -21.95 -21.91 -14.46
N ALA A 261 -23.15 -21.91 -15.03
CA ALA A 261 -24.24 -21.03 -14.64
C ALA A 261 -25.56 -21.79 -14.67
N GLU A 262 -26.42 -21.48 -13.72
CA GLU A 262 -27.80 -21.94 -13.64
C GLU A 262 -28.72 -20.73 -13.72
N LEU A 263 -29.63 -20.73 -14.68
CA LEU A 263 -30.64 -19.69 -14.83
C LEU A 263 -32.01 -20.29 -14.62
N GLU A 264 -32.85 -19.58 -13.89
CA GLU A 264 -34.24 -19.95 -13.66
C GLU A 264 -35.15 -18.82 -14.11
N ILE A 265 -36.18 -19.16 -14.89
CA ILE A 265 -37.15 -18.20 -15.44
C ILE A 265 -38.56 -18.70 -15.13
N LEU A 266 -39.41 -17.79 -14.67
CA LEU A 266 -40.80 -18.04 -14.34
C LEU A 266 -41.75 -17.29 -15.29
N PRO A 267 -43.00 -17.78 -15.48
CA PRO A 267 -43.99 -17.14 -16.35
C PRO A 267 -44.33 -15.70 -15.93
N THR A 268 -44.16 -15.38 -14.65
CA THR A 268 -44.35 -14.04 -14.08
C THR A 268 -43.35 -13.01 -14.60
N GLY A 269 -42.28 -13.44 -15.28
CA GLY A 269 -41.19 -12.59 -15.73
C GLY A 269 -40.02 -12.53 -14.74
N GLU A 270 -40.16 -13.13 -13.55
CA GLU A 270 -39.04 -13.32 -12.64
C GLU A 270 -37.98 -14.21 -13.29
N SER A 271 -36.73 -13.75 -13.21
CA SER A 271 -35.58 -14.48 -13.71
C SER A 271 -34.39 -14.31 -12.76
N SER A 272 -33.60 -15.36 -12.62
CA SER A 272 -32.40 -15.36 -11.80
C SER A 272 -31.27 -16.11 -12.47
N ALA A 273 -30.03 -15.73 -12.15
CA ALA A 273 -28.83 -16.38 -12.67
C ALA A 273 -27.82 -16.56 -11.54
N ARG A 274 -27.50 -17.83 -11.24
CA ARG A 274 -26.46 -18.24 -10.30
C ARG A 274 -25.25 -18.74 -11.09
N THR A 275 -24.08 -18.24 -10.75
CA THR A 275 -22.83 -18.59 -11.42
C THR A 275 -21.88 -19.29 -10.46
N VAL A 276 -21.20 -20.33 -10.91
CA VAL A 276 -20.23 -21.10 -10.13
C VAL A 276 -18.85 -20.94 -10.74
N ARG A 277 -17.89 -20.45 -9.93
CA ARG A 277 -16.53 -20.11 -10.39
C ARG A 277 -15.49 -21.16 -10.01
N ASP A 278 -15.64 -21.78 -8.84
CA ASP A 278 -14.50 -22.47 -8.21
C ASP A 278 -14.73 -23.97 -8.00
N SER A 279 -15.94 -24.46 -8.28
CA SER A 279 -16.24 -25.89 -8.27
C SER A 279 -16.02 -26.50 -9.65
N GLU A 280 -15.43 -27.71 -9.68
CA GLU A 280 -15.27 -28.47 -10.92
C GLU A 280 -16.65 -28.76 -11.54
N PRO A 281 -16.88 -28.42 -12.82
CA PRO A 281 -18.13 -28.73 -13.49
C PRO A 281 -18.38 -30.24 -13.55
N SER A 282 -19.50 -30.69 -12.95
CA SER A 282 -19.92 -32.09 -12.97
C SER A 282 -20.69 -32.41 -14.26
N VAL A 283 -19.98 -32.56 -15.36
CA VAL A 283 -20.55 -32.90 -16.68
C VAL A 283 -19.95 -34.18 -17.26
N MET A 284 -20.73 -34.89 -18.07
CA MET A 284 -20.29 -36.11 -18.75
C MET A 284 -20.40 -35.94 -20.28
N PRO A 285 -19.35 -36.22 -21.06
CA PRO A 285 -17.98 -36.56 -20.61
C PRO A 285 -17.30 -35.40 -19.84
N PRO A 286 -16.26 -35.64 -19.00
CA PRO A 286 -15.55 -34.56 -18.33
C PRO A 286 -15.00 -33.51 -19.30
N ILE A 287 -14.84 -32.27 -18.84
CA ILE A 287 -14.18 -31.19 -19.61
C ILE A 287 -12.70 -31.54 -19.78
N SER A 288 -12.14 -31.26 -20.97
CA SER A 288 -10.74 -31.56 -21.28
C SER A 288 -9.76 -30.63 -20.56
N GLU A 289 -8.51 -31.07 -20.38
CA GLU A 289 -7.45 -30.23 -19.80
C GLU A 289 -7.13 -29.02 -20.69
N ASP A 290 -7.15 -29.20 -22.02
CA ASP A 290 -6.94 -28.14 -23.01
C ASP A 290 -8.01 -27.03 -22.90
N ASP A 291 -9.26 -27.38 -22.61
CA ASP A 291 -10.32 -26.40 -22.38
C ASP A 291 -10.11 -25.59 -21.10
N PHE A 292 -9.61 -26.24 -20.05
CA PHE A 292 -9.24 -25.57 -18.81
C PHE A 292 -8.03 -24.64 -18.98
N ASP A 293 -7.05 -25.02 -19.79
CA ASP A 293 -5.93 -24.16 -20.15
C ASP A 293 -6.39 -22.96 -21.01
N ALA A 294 -7.23 -23.21 -22.03
CA ALA A 294 -7.80 -22.15 -22.86
C ALA A 294 -8.67 -21.16 -22.06
N GLU A 295 -9.42 -21.65 -21.07
CA GLU A 295 -10.19 -20.81 -20.14
C GLU A 295 -9.28 -19.89 -19.34
N LEU A 296 -8.20 -20.43 -18.78
CA LEU A 296 -7.21 -19.65 -18.03
C LEU A 296 -6.49 -18.64 -18.92
N PHE A 297 -6.15 -19.02 -20.15
CA PHE A 297 -5.56 -18.12 -21.14
C PHE A 297 -6.50 -16.94 -21.48
N THR A 298 -7.80 -17.22 -21.65
CA THR A 298 -8.77 -16.22 -22.09
C THR A 298 -9.16 -15.24 -20.99
N TYR A 299 -9.48 -15.74 -19.79
CA TYR A 299 -10.01 -14.91 -18.71
C TYR A 299 -8.96 -14.59 -17.65
N GLY A 300 -7.87 -15.35 -17.55
CA GLY A 300 -6.90 -15.19 -16.49
C GLY A 300 -7.47 -15.51 -15.12
N ARG A 301 -6.60 -15.97 -14.23
CA ARG A 301 -6.85 -16.03 -12.79
C ARG A 301 -5.53 -15.77 -12.10
N ARG A 302 -5.55 -15.07 -10.97
CA ARG A 302 -4.35 -14.97 -10.12
C ARG A 302 -4.04 -16.36 -9.57
N ALA A 303 -2.77 -16.69 -9.39
CA ALA A 303 -2.35 -18.06 -9.05
C ALA A 303 -3.00 -18.62 -7.77
N ASP A 304 -3.25 -17.77 -6.78
CA ASP A 304 -3.95 -18.08 -5.52
C ASP A 304 -5.48 -18.21 -5.66
N HIS A 305 -6.03 -17.88 -6.82
CA HIS A 305 -7.45 -18.02 -7.18
C HIS A 305 -7.71 -19.16 -8.18
N ILE A 306 -6.69 -19.97 -8.49
CA ILE A 306 -6.85 -21.20 -9.26
C ILE A 306 -7.13 -22.34 -8.26
N PRO A 307 -8.31 -22.98 -8.32
CA PRO A 307 -8.63 -24.08 -7.42
C PRO A 307 -7.65 -25.27 -7.54
N ASP A 308 -7.37 -25.97 -6.45
CA ASP A 308 -6.43 -27.10 -6.41
C ASP A 308 -6.76 -28.22 -7.41
N TRP A 309 -8.03 -28.46 -7.69
CA TRP A 309 -8.46 -29.45 -8.67
C TRP A 309 -8.11 -29.03 -10.11
N TRP A 310 -8.15 -27.73 -10.40
CA TRP A 310 -7.83 -27.17 -11.71
C TRP A 310 -6.31 -27.14 -11.90
N SER A 311 -5.57 -26.68 -10.90
CA SER A 311 -4.09 -26.69 -10.91
C SER A 311 -3.50 -28.08 -11.15
N ARG A 312 -4.19 -29.15 -10.72
CA ARG A 312 -3.75 -30.54 -10.96
C ARG A 312 -3.95 -31.03 -12.40
N LYS A 313 -4.79 -30.35 -13.19
CA LYS A 313 -5.10 -30.66 -14.59
C LYS A 313 -4.26 -29.85 -15.58
N LEU A 314 -3.63 -28.78 -15.12
CA LEU A 314 -2.78 -27.97 -15.98
C LEU A 314 -1.45 -28.69 -16.23
N PRO A 315 -0.92 -28.65 -17.47
CA PRO A 315 0.40 -29.20 -17.75
C PRO A 315 1.45 -28.49 -16.89
N ARG A 316 2.40 -29.26 -16.35
CA ARG A 316 3.55 -28.74 -15.60
C ARG A 316 4.64 -28.23 -16.51
#